data_AF-A0A0S8KN88-F1
#
_entry.id   AF-A0A0S8KN88-F1
#
_cell.length_a   1.000
_cell.length_b   1.000
_cell.length_c   1.000
_cell.angle_alpha   90.00
_cell.angle_beta   90.00
_cell.angle_gamma   90.00
#
_symmetry.space_group_name_H-M   'P 1'
#
loop_
_entity.id
_entity.type
_entity.pdbx_description
1 polymer ?
#
loop_
_entity_poly.entity_id
_entity_poly.type
_entity_poly.pdbx_seq_one_letter_code
_entity_poly.pdbx_strand_id
1 'polypeptide(L)'
;RSSPVQGGSGALYIDDIRACPPRCVASIVKPEADIAIPYDCIVDEKDLLVFAGEWLAEKTEVRDWNRVAYYDERFPIAWAETVVAEGVRDYLLLNGYTVVDANELKMWMDARIADSALSVVVFCQDVVPDTVTETQDANCTVRKYLDAGGKVVFYSDIPFYYQGHPDGTSTTWGTNGSVNILGFNAAGAVWDVGDTVTITPAGVNWGLTQTWNSIRPNTAGNVDTVLAIDSDGDAAAWAKHYVEGDTYRGFVRIADFNVGPGDTVFLPDLVRVAEYKGDLITDWYKDDVINFRDYGVLANQYLDELLWPSE
;
A
#
# COMPACT_ATOMS: atom_id res chain seq x y z
N ARG A 1 70.92 -38.73 -20.76
CA ARG A 1 70.07 -39.22 -19.65
C ARG A 1 68.98 -40.05 -20.28
N SER A 2 68.80 -41.29 -19.84
CA SER A 2 67.76 -42.19 -20.37
C SER A 2 66.39 -41.67 -19.96
N SER A 3 65.46 -41.50 -20.90
CA SER A 3 64.08 -41.12 -20.60
C SER A 3 63.39 -42.24 -19.82
N PRO A 4 62.51 -41.91 -18.85
CA PRO A 4 61.76 -42.92 -18.13
C PRO A 4 60.84 -43.72 -19.07
N VAL A 5 60.74 -45.03 -18.82
CA VAL A 5 59.84 -45.95 -19.52
C VAL A 5 58.63 -46.27 -18.65
N GLN A 6 57.47 -46.48 -19.29
CA GLN A 6 56.21 -46.78 -18.62
C GLN A 6 56.35 -48.02 -17.72
N GLY A 7 55.98 -47.90 -16.45
CA GLY A 7 56.08 -48.97 -15.45
C GLY A 7 57.43 -49.09 -14.72
N GLY A 8 58.41 -48.21 -15.01
CA GLY A 8 59.70 -48.19 -14.31
C GLY A 8 59.67 -47.40 -12.99
N SER A 9 60.71 -47.57 -12.17
CA SER A 9 60.97 -46.79 -10.95
C SER A 9 62.13 -45.80 -11.14
N GLY A 10 62.02 -44.58 -10.61
CA GLY A 10 63.08 -43.57 -10.66
C GLY A 10 62.88 -42.45 -9.64
N ALA A 11 63.89 -41.59 -9.48
CA ALA A 11 63.83 -40.43 -8.59
C ALA A 11 63.37 -39.18 -9.36
N LEU A 12 62.23 -38.60 -8.93
CA LEU A 12 61.73 -37.31 -9.40
C LEU A 12 62.17 -36.23 -8.41
N TYR A 13 62.95 -35.26 -8.88
CA TYR A 13 63.30 -34.08 -8.10
C TYR A 13 62.39 -32.94 -8.54
N ILE A 14 61.44 -32.59 -7.68
CA ILE A 14 60.60 -31.41 -7.83
C ILE A 14 61.23 -30.33 -6.96
N ASP A 15 61.81 -29.32 -7.60
CA ASP A 15 62.26 -28.12 -6.93
C ASP A 15 61.23 -27.03 -7.28
N ASP A 16 60.63 -26.42 -6.26
CA ASP A 16 59.64 -25.33 -6.35
C ASP A 16 58.17 -25.73 -6.69
N ILE A 17 57.48 -26.42 -5.76
CA ILE A 17 56.00 -26.33 -5.66
C ILE A 17 55.68 -25.08 -4.83
N ARG A 18 55.22 -24.02 -5.49
CA ARG A 18 54.60 -22.88 -4.79
C ARG A 18 53.10 -23.02 -4.84
N ALA A 19 52.52 -23.45 -3.72
CA ALA A 19 51.10 -23.23 -3.44
C ALA A 19 50.93 -21.77 -2.99
N CYS A 20 51.06 -20.81 -3.91
CA CYS A 20 50.49 -19.50 -3.64
C CYS A 20 48.97 -19.61 -3.82
N PRO A 21 48.14 -19.15 -2.86
CA PRO A 21 46.74 -18.92 -3.16
C PRO A 21 46.67 -17.96 -4.37
N PRO A 22 45.72 -18.15 -5.31
CA PRO A 22 45.61 -17.29 -6.47
C PRO A 22 45.49 -15.84 -6.00
N ARG A 23 46.51 -15.02 -6.31
CA ARG A 23 46.43 -13.57 -6.16
C ARG A 23 45.82 -13.06 -7.45
N CYS A 24 44.61 -12.53 -7.37
CA CYS A 24 44.06 -11.74 -8.46
C CYS A 24 45.05 -10.63 -8.82
N VAL A 25 45.33 -10.50 -10.12
CA VAL A 25 46.14 -9.42 -10.65
C VAL A 25 45.15 -8.50 -11.34
N ALA A 26 44.75 -7.42 -10.65
CA ALA A 26 43.74 -6.47 -11.15
C ALA A 26 44.06 -5.92 -12.57
N SER A 27 45.34 -5.95 -12.97
CA SER A 27 45.79 -5.53 -14.31
C SER A 27 45.64 -6.61 -15.40
N ILE A 28 45.24 -7.84 -15.06
CA ILE A 28 45.14 -8.98 -15.99
C ILE A 28 43.68 -9.41 -16.14
N VAL A 29 42.97 -9.66 -15.02
CA VAL A 29 41.52 -9.95 -15.01
C VAL A 29 40.95 -9.46 -13.68
N LYS A 30 40.03 -8.50 -13.77
CA LYS A 30 39.16 -8.10 -12.66
C LYS A 30 37.94 -9.03 -12.67
N PRO A 31 37.59 -9.74 -11.58
CA PRO A 31 36.30 -10.42 -11.49
C PRO A 31 35.20 -9.39 -11.69
N GLU A 32 34.22 -9.67 -12.56
CA GLU A 32 33.16 -8.69 -12.88
C GLU A 32 32.39 -8.23 -11.63
N ALA A 33 32.32 -9.07 -10.60
CA ALA A 33 31.62 -8.82 -9.34
C ALA A 33 32.43 -8.11 -8.23
N ASP A 34 33.73 -7.82 -8.42
CA ASP A 34 34.56 -7.02 -7.48
C ASP A 34 34.39 -5.53 -7.80
N ILE A 35 33.30 -4.93 -7.35
CA ILE A 35 32.88 -3.57 -7.74
C ILE A 35 33.20 -2.50 -6.70
N ALA A 36 33.53 -2.88 -5.46
CA ALA A 36 33.86 -1.96 -4.41
C ALA A 36 35.16 -1.20 -4.71
N ILE A 37 35.16 0.11 -4.45
CA ILE A 37 36.34 0.96 -4.63
C ILE A 37 36.91 1.34 -3.26
N PRO A 38 38.22 1.15 -3.01
CA PRO A 38 39.23 0.62 -3.93
C PRO A 38 39.13 -0.91 -4.11
N TYR A 39 39.30 -1.38 -5.35
CA TYR A 39 39.25 -2.81 -5.69
C TYR A 39 40.25 -3.62 -4.87
N ASP A 40 39.76 -4.65 -4.19
CA ASP A 40 40.60 -5.55 -3.39
C ASP A 40 40.63 -6.99 -3.94
N CYS A 41 39.93 -7.23 -5.06
CA CYS A 41 39.90 -8.50 -5.78
C CYS A 41 39.34 -9.67 -4.98
N ILE A 42 38.52 -9.36 -3.99
CA ILE A 42 37.72 -10.32 -3.24
C ILE A 42 36.28 -9.86 -3.42
N VAL A 43 35.41 -10.73 -3.89
CA VAL A 43 33.97 -10.45 -3.80
C VAL A 43 33.57 -10.66 -2.35
N ASP A 44 33.45 -9.57 -1.59
CA ASP A 44 33.18 -9.57 -0.16
C ASP A 44 31.98 -8.70 0.24
N GLU A 45 31.81 -8.49 1.55
CA GLU A 45 30.73 -7.67 2.11
C GLU A 45 30.75 -6.23 1.55
N LYS A 46 31.91 -5.69 1.18
CA LYS A 46 32.02 -4.33 0.64
C LYS A 46 31.41 -4.23 -0.75
N ASP A 47 31.58 -5.25 -1.59
CA ASP A 47 30.93 -5.31 -2.90
C ASP A 47 29.43 -5.42 -2.75
N LEU A 48 28.97 -6.26 -1.81
CA LEU A 48 27.55 -6.36 -1.46
C LEU A 48 26.98 -5.04 -0.92
N LEU A 49 27.76 -4.25 -0.19
CA LEU A 49 27.35 -2.93 0.31
C LEU A 49 27.29 -1.87 -0.79
N VAL A 50 28.17 -1.93 -1.80
CA VAL A 50 28.08 -1.07 -2.98
C VAL A 50 26.88 -1.47 -3.83
N PHE A 51 26.67 -2.76 -4.07
CA PHE A 51 25.46 -3.26 -4.74
C PHE A 51 24.20 -2.83 -3.98
N ALA A 52 24.11 -3.07 -2.68
CA ALA A 52 22.96 -2.68 -1.87
C ALA A 52 22.77 -1.16 -1.84
N GLY A 53 23.86 -0.38 -1.80
CA GLY A 53 23.82 1.08 -1.82
C GLY A 53 23.35 1.68 -3.15
N GLU A 54 23.78 1.10 -4.28
CA GLU A 54 23.32 1.49 -5.62
C GLU A 54 21.88 1.02 -5.89
N TRP A 55 21.48 -0.15 -5.38
CA TRP A 55 20.10 -0.65 -5.46
C TRP A 55 19.12 0.09 -4.55
N LEU A 56 19.55 0.52 -3.36
CA LEU A 56 18.78 1.43 -2.48
C LEU A 56 18.63 2.83 -3.10
N ALA A 57 19.52 3.21 -4.03
CA ALA A 57 19.51 4.49 -4.73
C ALA A 57 18.86 4.42 -6.13
N GLU A 58 18.70 3.21 -6.69
CA GLU A 58 17.87 2.98 -7.86
C GLU A 58 16.44 3.31 -7.42
N LYS A 59 15.92 4.44 -7.92
CA LYS A 59 14.57 4.89 -7.61
C LYS A 59 13.63 3.72 -7.82
N THR A 60 13.09 3.15 -6.74
CA THR A 60 11.80 2.46 -6.78
C THR A 60 10.91 3.34 -7.65
N GLU A 61 10.51 2.84 -8.82
CA GLU A 61 9.58 3.57 -9.66
C GLU A 61 8.35 3.80 -8.79
N VAL A 62 8.19 5.04 -8.33
CA VAL A 62 6.96 5.46 -7.69
C VAL A 62 5.93 5.28 -8.79
N ARG A 63 5.13 4.20 -8.70
CA ARG A 63 4.01 4.01 -9.61
C ARG A 63 3.21 5.29 -9.56
N ASP A 64 3.14 5.99 -10.69
CA ASP A 64 2.36 7.22 -10.77
C ASP A 64 0.90 6.82 -10.55
N TRP A 65 0.31 7.25 -9.44
CA TRP A 65 -1.08 6.95 -9.09
C TRP A 65 -1.86 8.25 -8.93
N ASN A 66 -3.10 8.20 -9.39
CA ASN A 66 -4.01 9.34 -9.37
C ASN A 66 -4.60 9.50 -7.97
N ARG A 67 -4.44 10.66 -7.34
CA ARG A 67 -4.95 10.91 -5.99
C ARG A 67 -5.81 12.16 -5.95
N VAL A 68 -7.07 12.00 -5.54
CA VAL A 68 -8.03 13.10 -5.41
C VAL A 68 -8.65 13.14 -4.03
N ALA A 69 -9.03 14.35 -3.61
CA ALA A 69 -9.78 14.61 -2.39
C ALA A 69 -11.14 15.16 -2.80
N TYR A 70 -12.21 14.45 -2.46
CA TYR A 70 -13.56 14.93 -2.73
C TYR A 70 -14.00 15.92 -1.64
N TYR A 71 -14.33 17.13 -2.06
CA TYR A 71 -14.98 18.12 -1.20
C TYR A 71 -15.85 19.05 -2.06
N ASP A 72 -17.10 19.22 -1.66
CA ASP A 72 -18.05 20.10 -2.33
C ASP A 72 -18.98 20.77 -1.30
N GLU A 73 -18.85 22.09 -1.14
CA GLU A 73 -19.61 22.87 -0.15
C GLU A 73 -21.13 22.82 -0.36
N ARG A 74 -21.57 22.42 -1.55
CA ARG A 74 -22.99 22.25 -1.90
C ARG A 74 -23.62 21.03 -1.22
N PHE A 75 -22.80 20.04 -0.88
CA PHE A 75 -23.25 18.76 -0.35
C PHE A 75 -23.22 18.73 1.19
N PRO A 76 -24.13 17.98 1.82
CA PRO A 76 -24.22 17.89 3.27
C PRO A 76 -23.03 17.15 3.90
N ILE A 77 -22.96 17.27 5.22
CA ILE A 77 -22.07 16.51 6.11
C ILE A 77 -22.95 15.98 7.25
N ALA A 78 -22.63 14.80 7.80
CA ALA A 78 -23.44 14.13 8.82
C ALA A 78 -22.79 14.12 10.21
N TRP A 79 -21.71 13.36 10.38
CA TRP A 79 -21.02 13.16 11.67
C TRP A 79 -19.70 13.92 11.77
N ALA A 80 -19.09 14.28 10.64
CA ALA A 80 -17.98 15.22 10.63
C ALA A 80 -18.54 16.65 10.77
N GLU A 81 -17.74 17.55 11.32
CA GLU A 81 -18.06 18.98 11.25
C GLU A 81 -17.52 19.61 9.96
N THR A 82 -18.17 20.68 9.47
CA THR A 82 -17.73 21.39 8.25
C THR A 82 -16.27 21.84 8.33
N VAL A 83 -15.85 22.39 9.47
CA VAL A 83 -14.46 22.82 9.67
C VAL A 83 -13.48 21.65 9.65
N VAL A 84 -13.91 20.45 10.03
CA VAL A 84 -13.10 19.24 9.93
C VAL A 84 -12.97 18.81 8.48
N ALA A 85 -14.08 18.76 7.73
CA ALA A 85 -14.06 18.43 6.30
C ALA A 85 -13.18 19.39 5.49
N GLU A 86 -13.25 20.69 5.78
CA GLU A 86 -12.35 21.71 5.23
C GLU A 86 -10.90 21.46 5.63
N GLY A 87 -10.64 21.12 6.88
CA GLY A 87 -9.31 20.76 7.37
C GLY A 87 -8.72 19.52 6.68
N VAL A 88 -9.54 18.48 6.45
CA VAL A 88 -9.15 17.28 5.70
C VAL A 88 -8.81 17.65 4.26
N ARG A 89 -9.66 18.44 3.59
CA ARG A 89 -9.42 18.95 2.22
C ARG A 89 -8.08 19.69 2.14
N ASP A 90 -7.86 20.66 3.03
CA ASP A 90 -6.66 21.50 3.02
C ASP A 90 -5.40 20.67 3.33
N TYR A 91 -5.50 19.73 4.26
CA TYR A 91 -4.41 18.82 4.58
C TYR A 91 -4.04 17.92 3.40
N LEU A 92 -5.03 17.35 2.71
CA LEU A 92 -4.80 16.51 1.52
C LEU A 92 -4.22 17.32 0.35
N LEU A 93 -4.70 18.55 0.14
CA LEU A 93 -4.14 19.46 -0.86
C LEU A 93 -2.66 19.73 -0.61
N LEU A 94 -2.27 19.98 0.65
CA LEU A 94 -0.87 20.14 1.04
C LEU A 94 -0.02 18.88 0.84
N ASN A 95 -0.64 17.68 0.89
CA ASN A 95 -0.02 16.40 0.56
C ASN A 95 -0.14 16.05 -0.95
N GLY A 96 -0.44 17.03 -1.80
CA GLY A 96 -0.39 16.90 -3.24
C GLY A 96 -1.57 16.13 -3.84
N TYR A 97 -2.70 16.06 -3.15
CA TYR A 97 -3.96 15.60 -3.74
C TYR A 97 -4.59 16.71 -4.57
N THR A 98 -5.28 16.34 -5.64
CA THR A 98 -6.15 17.28 -6.36
C THR A 98 -7.52 17.31 -5.69
N VAL A 99 -7.98 18.48 -5.26
CA VAL A 99 -9.34 18.64 -4.74
C VAL A 99 -10.31 18.69 -5.91
N VAL A 100 -11.38 17.90 -5.85
CA VAL A 100 -12.42 17.81 -6.89
C VAL A 100 -13.81 18.01 -6.29
N ASP A 101 -14.69 18.69 -7.04
CA ASP A 101 -16.11 18.79 -6.69
C ASP A 101 -16.89 17.50 -7.06
N ALA A 102 -18.20 17.46 -6.80
CA ALA A 102 -19.01 16.27 -7.07
C ALA A 102 -19.10 15.88 -8.55
N ASN A 103 -19.06 16.83 -9.48
CA ASN A 103 -19.11 16.56 -10.92
C ASN A 103 -17.75 16.11 -11.45
N GLU A 104 -16.69 16.79 -11.00
CA GLU A 104 -15.30 16.43 -11.31
C GLU A 104 -14.95 15.05 -10.75
N LEU A 105 -15.44 14.70 -9.56
CA LEU A 105 -15.29 13.37 -8.98
C LEU A 105 -15.88 12.29 -9.89
N LYS A 106 -17.11 12.51 -10.38
CA LYS A 106 -17.78 11.60 -11.30
C LYS A 106 -16.98 11.41 -12.59
N MET A 107 -16.56 12.51 -13.22
CA MET A 107 -15.72 12.47 -14.42
C MET A 107 -14.40 11.74 -14.18
N TRP A 108 -13.77 11.99 -13.04
CA TRP A 108 -12.51 11.38 -12.66
C TRP A 108 -12.67 9.86 -12.41
N MET A 109 -13.72 9.44 -11.67
CA MET A 109 -14.02 8.03 -11.44
C MET A 109 -14.33 7.30 -12.76
N ASP A 110 -15.10 7.91 -13.67
CA ASP A 110 -15.38 7.32 -14.98
C ASP A 110 -14.10 7.09 -15.80
N ALA A 111 -13.16 8.03 -15.75
CA ALA A 111 -11.86 7.85 -16.40
C ALA A 111 -11.09 6.67 -15.80
N ARG A 112 -11.10 6.51 -14.46
CA ARG A 112 -10.45 5.40 -13.76
C ARG A 112 -11.14 4.06 -13.97
N ILE A 113 -12.47 4.04 -14.11
CA ILE A 113 -13.21 2.84 -14.52
C ILE A 113 -12.78 2.41 -15.92
N ALA A 114 -12.53 3.36 -16.83
CA ALA A 114 -12.16 3.07 -18.21
C ALA A 114 -10.71 2.61 -18.39
N ASP A 115 -9.76 3.17 -17.63
CA ASP A 115 -8.32 2.88 -17.78
C ASP A 115 -7.76 1.94 -16.70
N SER A 116 -8.50 1.69 -15.61
CA SER A 116 -8.07 0.92 -14.44
C SER A 116 -6.74 1.40 -13.84
N ALA A 117 -6.38 2.67 -14.07
CA ALA A 117 -5.15 3.24 -13.53
C ALA A 117 -5.20 3.26 -12.01
N LEU A 118 -4.05 3.04 -11.36
CA LEU A 118 -3.97 3.10 -9.90
C LEU A 118 -4.45 4.46 -9.42
N SER A 119 -5.40 4.42 -8.49
CA SER A 119 -6.05 5.64 -8.04
C SER A 119 -6.62 5.52 -6.64
N VAL A 120 -6.74 6.66 -5.97
CA VAL A 120 -7.38 6.79 -4.67
C VAL A 120 -8.20 8.06 -4.61
N VAL A 121 -9.39 7.97 -4.03
CA VAL A 121 -10.16 9.12 -3.55
C VAL A 121 -10.26 9.07 -2.04
N VAL A 122 -10.00 10.19 -1.39
CA VAL A 122 -10.35 10.40 0.02
C VAL A 122 -11.58 11.30 0.05
N PHE A 123 -12.64 10.84 0.72
CA PHE A 123 -13.84 11.64 0.94
C PHE A 123 -13.60 12.56 2.14
N CYS A 124 -13.54 13.88 1.90
CA CYS A 124 -13.42 14.86 2.97
C CYS A 124 -14.75 15.09 3.71
N GLN A 125 -15.87 14.70 3.11
CA GLN A 125 -17.20 14.74 3.69
C GLN A 125 -17.68 13.31 3.90
N ASP A 126 -18.37 13.05 5.01
CA ASP A 126 -18.87 11.72 5.37
C ASP A 126 -20.28 11.44 4.81
N VAL A 127 -20.66 12.18 3.78
CA VAL A 127 -21.82 11.90 2.93
C VAL A 127 -21.36 11.87 1.48
N VAL A 128 -21.64 10.76 0.79
CA VAL A 128 -21.24 10.56 -0.60
C VAL A 128 -22.25 11.28 -1.53
N PRO A 129 -21.81 12.01 -2.57
CA PRO A 129 -22.72 12.77 -3.42
C PRO A 129 -23.54 11.84 -4.32
N ASP A 130 -24.76 12.27 -4.63
CA ASP A 130 -25.66 11.62 -5.59
C ASP A 130 -25.05 11.48 -7.00
N THR A 131 -24.08 12.33 -7.36
CA THR A 131 -23.37 12.28 -8.64
C THR A 131 -22.55 11.01 -8.87
N VAL A 132 -22.13 10.29 -7.81
CA VAL A 132 -21.40 9.01 -7.90
C VAL A 132 -22.13 7.85 -7.21
N THR A 133 -23.28 8.14 -6.60
CA THR A 133 -24.20 7.17 -6.01
C THR A 133 -25.56 7.27 -6.68
N GLU A 134 -25.59 7.41 -8.00
CA GLU A 134 -26.78 7.72 -8.80
C GLU A 134 -27.90 6.66 -8.64
N THR A 135 -27.50 5.47 -8.20
CA THR A 135 -28.38 4.35 -7.85
C THR A 135 -27.93 3.76 -6.51
N GLN A 136 -28.89 3.27 -5.72
CA GLN A 136 -28.61 2.59 -4.44
C GLN A 136 -28.32 1.10 -4.67
N ASP A 137 -27.39 0.79 -5.58
CA ASP A 137 -26.94 -0.57 -5.87
C ASP A 137 -25.55 -0.58 -6.50
N ALA A 138 -25.04 -1.76 -6.84
CA ALA A 138 -23.70 -1.93 -7.36
C ALA A 138 -23.45 -1.31 -8.75
N ASN A 139 -24.47 -0.79 -9.43
CA ASN A 139 -24.33 -0.14 -10.73
C ASN A 139 -23.98 1.36 -10.63
N CYS A 140 -23.95 1.95 -9.43
CA CYS A 140 -23.47 3.32 -9.25
C CYS A 140 -21.99 3.47 -9.57
N THR A 141 -21.57 4.70 -9.82
CA THR A 141 -20.19 5.00 -10.24
C THR A 141 -19.16 4.59 -9.21
N VAL A 142 -19.37 4.93 -7.94
CA VAL A 142 -18.40 4.60 -6.88
C VAL A 142 -18.19 3.10 -6.74
N ARG A 143 -19.24 2.29 -6.92
CA ARG A 143 -19.09 0.83 -6.88
C ARG A 143 -18.34 0.29 -8.10
N LYS A 144 -18.69 0.74 -9.30
CA LYS A 144 -17.95 0.39 -10.52
C LYS A 144 -16.47 0.79 -10.45
N TYR A 145 -16.17 1.92 -9.82
CA TYR A 145 -14.81 2.38 -9.56
C TYR A 145 -14.04 1.40 -8.66
N LEU A 146 -14.67 0.90 -7.58
CA LEU A 146 -14.08 -0.13 -6.71
C LEU A 146 -13.85 -1.45 -7.47
N ASP A 147 -14.83 -1.90 -8.26
CA ASP A 147 -14.73 -3.12 -9.06
C ASP A 147 -13.64 -3.02 -10.15
N ALA A 148 -13.33 -1.81 -10.63
CA ALA A 148 -12.23 -1.52 -11.55
C ALA A 148 -10.85 -1.44 -10.87
N GLY A 149 -10.77 -1.67 -9.56
CA GLY A 149 -9.52 -1.61 -8.78
C GLY A 149 -9.22 -0.23 -8.19
N GLY A 150 -10.22 0.66 -8.11
CA GLY A 150 -10.11 1.93 -7.42
C GLY A 150 -10.04 1.77 -5.90
N LYS A 151 -9.45 2.76 -5.22
CA LYS A 151 -9.42 2.87 -3.76
C LYS A 151 -10.25 4.05 -3.26
N VAL A 152 -11.05 3.82 -2.22
CA VAL A 152 -11.83 4.83 -1.49
C VAL A 152 -11.41 4.81 -0.04
N VAL A 153 -11.07 5.97 0.53
CA VAL A 153 -10.87 6.16 1.97
C VAL A 153 -11.99 7.03 2.53
N PHE A 154 -12.62 6.52 3.57
CA PHE A 154 -13.80 7.10 4.20
C PHE A 154 -13.62 7.13 5.72
N TYR A 155 -14.24 8.11 6.38
CA TYR A 155 -14.17 8.24 7.84
C TYR A 155 -15.48 8.77 8.42
N SER A 156 -15.59 8.79 9.75
CA SER A 156 -16.73 9.31 10.49
C SER A 156 -17.98 8.41 10.34
N ASP A 157 -19.02 8.86 9.63
CA ASP A 157 -20.30 8.18 9.56
C ASP A 157 -20.23 6.78 8.89
N ILE A 158 -21.36 6.09 8.91
CA ILE A 158 -21.55 4.81 8.24
C ILE A 158 -21.53 5.03 6.72
N PRO A 159 -20.67 4.32 5.96
CA PRO A 159 -20.62 4.42 4.51
C PRO A 159 -22.00 4.25 3.88
N PHE A 160 -22.37 5.21 3.02
CA PHE A 160 -23.63 5.20 2.27
C PHE A 160 -24.90 5.18 3.14
N TYR A 161 -24.84 5.57 4.42
CA TYR A 161 -26.05 5.75 5.22
C TYR A 161 -26.94 6.87 4.68
N TYR A 162 -26.31 7.91 4.16
CA TYR A 162 -26.92 9.01 3.44
C TYR A 162 -26.39 9.10 2.00
N GLN A 163 -27.26 9.53 1.10
CA GLN A 163 -26.89 10.11 -0.19
C GLN A 163 -27.02 11.62 -0.08
N GLY A 164 -25.97 12.37 -0.41
CA GLY A 164 -25.98 13.83 -0.38
C GLY A 164 -26.51 14.42 -1.68
N HIS A 165 -27.17 15.57 -1.59
CA HIS A 165 -27.66 16.35 -2.72
C HIS A 165 -27.02 17.75 -2.76
N PRO A 166 -26.90 18.38 -3.95
CA PRO A 166 -26.23 19.67 -4.12
C PRO A 166 -27.01 20.87 -3.54
N ASP A 167 -28.21 20.67 -3.00
CA ASP A 167 -28.97 21.68 -2.27
C ASP A 167 -28.71 21.64 -0.76
N GLY A 168 -27.72 20.86 -0.32
CA GLY A 168 -27.36 20.64 1.07
C GLY A 168 -28.28 19.67 1.82
N THR A 169 -29.24 19.03 1.12
CA THR A 169 -30.09 18.00 1.72
C THR A 169 -29.49 16.59 1.52
N SER A 170 -30.05 15.60 2.22
CA SER A 170 -29.69 14.21 2.03
C SER A 170 -30.92 13.30 1.97
N THR A 171 -30.78 12.19 1.25
CA THR A 171 -31.69 11.05 1.32
C THR A 171 -31.12 10.01 2.29
N THR A 172 -31.91 9.62 3.30
CA THR A 172 -31.53 8.56 4.24
C THR A 172 -31.78 7.18 3.63
N TRP A 173 -30.71 6.42 3.44
CA TRP A 173 -30.75 5.02 3.02
C TRP A 173 -30.62 4.05 4.20
N GLY A 174 -30.02 4.50 5.30
CA GLY A 174 -29.67 3.62 6.41
C GLY A 174 -28.63 2.58 6.00
N THR A 175 -28.58 1.47 6.73
CA THR A 175 -27.62 0.38 6.44
C THR A 175 -27.83 -0.26 5.07
N ASN A 176 -29.03 -0.14 4.47
CA ASN A 176 -29.31 -0.63 3.12
C ASN A 176 -28.42 0.01 2.06
N GLY A 177 -27.96 1.26 2.24
CA GLY A 177 -27.04 1.89 1.30
C GLY A 177 -25.74 1.10 1.17
N SER A 178 -25.09 0.79 2.30
CA SER A 178 -23.89 -0.06 2.32
C SER A 178 -24.18 -1.48 1.81
N VAL A 179 -25.31 -2.09 2.23
CA VAL A 179 -25.66 -3.45 1.81
C VAL A 179 -25.80 -3.54 0.29
N ASN A 180 -26.47 -2.57 -0.34
CA ASN A 180 -26.73 -2.65 -1.78
C ASN A 180 -25.54 -2.21 -2.64
N ILE A 181 -24.74 -1.24 -2.16
CA ILE A 181 -23.58 -0.71 -2.91
C ILE A 181 -22.33 -1.56 -2.66
N LEU A 182 -22.01 -1.83 -1.40
CA LEU A 182 -20.82 -2.58 -1.00
C LEU A 182 -21.05 -4.09 -0.91
N GLY A 183 -22.31 -4.53 -0.79
CA GLY A 183 -22.65 -5.96 -0.67
C GLY A 183 -22.66 -6.48 0.78
N PHE A 184 -22.48 -5.61 1.78
CA PHE A 184 -22.53 -5.95 3.20
C PHE A 184 -22.92 -4.74 4.05
N ASN A 185 -23.36 -4.98 5.29
CA ASN A 185 -23.63 -3.90 6.24
C ASN A 185 -22.30 -3.34 6.77
N ALA A 186 -21.97 -2.09 6.43
CA ALA A 186 -20.71 -1.42 6.80
C ALA A 186 -20.62 -0.98 8.28
N ALA A 187 -21.68 -1.22 9.05
CA ALA A 187 -21.74 -1.06 10.49
C ALA A 187 -22.60 -2.19 11.11
N GLY A 188 -22.23 -3.45 10.83
CA GLY A 188 -22.98 -4.63 11.25
C GLY A 188 -22.91 -5.03 12.72
N ALA A 189 -22.03 -4.39 13.50
CA ALA A 189 -21.80 -4.70 14.91
C ALA A 189 -22.71 -3.89 15.85
N VAL A 190 -22.54 -4.07 17.17
CA VAL A 190 -23.23 -3.28 18.18
C VAL A 190 -22.72 -1.84 18.14
N TRP A 191 -23.64 -0.88 18.17
CA TRP A 191 -23.29 0.53 18.09
C TRP A 191 -23.20 1.20 19.46
N ASP A 192 -22.50 2.34 19.50
CA ASP A 192 -22.44 3.29 20.61
C ASP A 192 -21.86 2.70 21.92
N VAL A 193 -20.98 1.69 21.81
CA VAL A 193 -20.27 1.10 22.96
C VAL A 193 -19.22 2.07 23.51
N GLY A 194 -18.45 2.73 22.62
CA GLY A 194 -17.50 3.77 23.00
C GLY A 194 -16.14 3.26 23.50
N ASP A 195 -15.77 2.03 23.17
CA ASP A 195 -14.51 1.44 23.61
C ASP A 195 -13.31 1.94 22.80
N THR A 196 -12.17 2.12 23.47
CA THR A 196 -10.92 2.47 22.80
C THR A 196 -10.44 1.32 21.93
N VAL A 197 -10.20 1.60 20.66
CA VAL A 197 -9.76 0.59 19.69
C VAL A 197 -8.34 0.11 19.95
N THR A 198 -8.09 -1.15 19.62
CA THR A 198 -6.75 -1.73 19.49
C THR A 198 -6.38 -1.83 18.01
N ILE A 199 -5.30 -1.18 17.60
CA ILE A 199 -4.78 -1.27 16.22
C ILE A 199 -4.19 -2.66 16.00
N THR A 200 -4.58 -3.32 14.91
CA THR A 200 -4.07 -4.65 14.56
C THR A 200 -2.69 -4.55 13.88
N PRO A 201 -1.93 -5.65 13.76
CA PRO A 201 -0.72 -5.65 12.93
C PRO A 201 -0.97 -5.17 11.49
N ALA A 202 -2.10 -5.55 10.89
CA ALA A 202 -2.49 -5.06 9.57
C ALA A 202 -2.76 -3.54 9.58
N GLY A 203 -3.43 -3.00 10.61
CA GLY A 203 -3.60 -1.56 10.78
C GLY A 203 -2.28 -0.80 10.86
N VAL A 204 -1.31 -1.31 11.60
CA VAL A 204 0.05 -0.74 11.67
C VAL A 204 0.72 -0.76 10.30
N ASN A 205 0.61 -1.87 9.55
CA ASN A 205 1.17 -1.98 8.20
C ASN A 205 0.53 -0.97 7.24
N TRP A 206 -0.78 -0.77 7.33
CA TRP A 206 -1.51 0.27 6.61
C TRP A 206 -1.21 1.69 7.11
N GLY A 207 -0.50 1.84 8.22
CA GLY A 207 0.00 3.10 8.74
C GLY A 207 -0.88 3.77 9.80
N LEU A 208 -1.81 3.05 10.41
CA LEU A 208 -2.55 3.54 11.57
C LEU A 208 -1.62 3.72 12.77
N THR A 209 -1.80 4.83 13.48
CA THR A 209 -1.02 5.18 14.67
C THR A 209 -1.87 5.72 15.80
N GLN A 210 -3.06 6.26 15.50
CA GLN A 210 -3.93 6.86 16.49
C GLN A 210 -5.01 5.88 16.92
N THR A 211 -5.30 5.88 18.22
CA THR A 211 -6.46 5.18 18.78
C THR A 211 -7.59 6.18 18.97
N TRP A 212 -8.83 5.68 18.94
CA TRP A 212 -10.05 6.44 19.16
C TRP A 212 -11.07 5.55 19.87
N ASN A 213 -12.18 6.12 20.29
CA ASN A 213 -13.31 5.35 20.84
C ASN A 213 -14.26 4.99 19.71
N SER A 214 -14.45 3.69 19.45
CA SER A 214 -15.33 3.20 18.39
C SER A 214 -16.81 3.41 18.73
N ILE A 215 -17.59 3.80 17.72
CA ILE A 215 -19.01 4.11 17.88
C ILE A 215 -19.88 3.32 16.89
N ARG A 216 -19.43 3.09 15.66
CA ARG A 216 -20.19 2.36 14.64
C ARG A 216 -19.31 1.28 14.00
N PRO A 217 -18.82 0.30 14.78
CA PRO A 217 -17.97 -0.75 14.25
C PRO A 217 -18.75 -1.65 13.28
N ASN A 218 -18.01 -2.44 12.52
CA ASN A 218 -18.57 -3.50 11.69
C ASN A 218 -18.21 -4.87 12.25
N THR A 219 -19.01 -5.89 11.99
CA THR A 219 -18.61 -7.27 12.29
C THR A 219 -17.34 -7.62 11.53
N ALA A 220 -16.31 -8.10 12.23
CA ALA A 220 -15.01 -8.42 11.65
C ALA A 220 -15.10 -9.43 10.48
N GLY A 221 -16.05 -10.37 10.54
CA GLY A 221 -16.27 -11.36 9.47
C GLY A 221 -16.84 -10.81 8.16
N ASN A 222 -17.27 -9.54 8.10
CA ASN A 222 -17.82 -8.93 6.89
C ASN A 222 -16.74 -8.31 5.97
N VAL A 223 -15.54 -8.09 6.51
CA VAL A 223 -14.46 -7.33 5.86
C VAL A 223 -13.27 -8.24 5.57
N ASP A 224 -12.40 -7.83 4.67
CA ASP A 224 -11.29 -8.67 4.23
C ASP A 224 -10.04 -8.41 5.08
N THR A 225 -9.81 -7.15 5.45
CA THR A 225 -8.72 -6.75 6.35
C THR A 225 -9.27 -5.95 7.52
N VAL A 226 -9.00 -6.41 8.74
CA VAL A 226 -9.33 -5.69 9.98
C VAL A 226 -8.14 -4.86 10.42
N LEU A 227 -8.29 -3.54 10.44
CA LEU A 227 -7.22 -2.57 10.73
C LEU A 227 -7.20 -2.14 12.21
N ALA A 228 -8.37 -2.08 12.85
CA ALA A 228 -8.50 -1.87 14.28
C ALA A 228 -9.74 -2.60 14.80
N ILE A 229 -9.67 -3.09 16.04
CA ILE A 229 -10.78 -3.77 16.73
C ILE A 229 -11.19 -3.03 17.99
N ASP A 230 -12.47 -3.11 18.35
CA ASP A 230 -12.95 -2.72 19.68
C ASP A 230 -12.79 -3.85 20.72
N SER A 231 -13.40 -3.71 21.90
CA SER A 231 -13.28 -4.69 22.98
C SER A 231 -14.10 -5.97 22.74
N ASP A 232 -15.11 -5.92 21.88
CA ASP A 232 -15.94 -7.05 21.47
C ASP A 232 -15.33 -7.81 20.26
N GLY A 233 -14.24 -7.29 19.70
CA GLY A 233 -13.54 -7.86 18.55
C GLY A 233 -14.15 -7.46 17.21
N ASP A 234 -15.05 -6.47 17.21
CA ASP A 234 -15.64 -5.91 16.01
C ASP A 234 -14.67 -4.90 15.35
N ALA A 235 -14.74 -4.80 14.02
CA ALA A 235 -13.83 -4.00 13.21
C ALA A 235 -14.24 -2.52 13.22
N ALA A 236 -13.52 -1.72 14.01
CA ALA A 236 -13.66 -0.26 14.08
C ALA A 236 -12.94 0.46 12.91
N ALA A 237 -11.93 -0.18 12.33
CA ALA A 237 -11.33 0.22 11.05
C ALA A 237 -11.06 -1.02 10.19
N TRP A 238 -11.28 -0.91 8.89
CA TRP A 238 -11.24 -2.07 8.00
C TRP A 238 -11.07 -1.69 6.52
N ALA A 239 -10.65 -2.67 5.72
CA ALA A 239 -10.68 -2.61 4.26
C ALA A 239 -11.52 -3.76 3.69
N LYS A 240 -12.26 -3.46 2.63
CA LYS A 240 -12.97 -4.42 1.77
C LYS A 240 -12.44 -4.33 0.35
N HIS A 241 -12.06 -5.46 -0.22
CA HIS A 241 -11.50 -5.60 -1.55
C HIS A 241 -12.57 -6.06 -2.55
N TYR A 242 -12.48 -5.57 -3.79
CA TYR A 242 -13.43 -5.86 -4.86
C TYR A 242 -12.79 -6.49 -6.10
N VAL A 243 -11.46 -6.53 -6.12
CA VAL A 243 -10.67 -7.23 -7.14
C VAL A 243 -10.08 -8.47 -6.48
N GLU A 244 -10.16 -9.61 -7.17
CA GLU A 244 -9.62 -10.88 -6.66
C GLU A 244 -8.11 -10.78 -6.43
N GLY A 245 -7.65 -11.21 -5.25
CA GLY A 245 -6.23 -11.18 -4.87
C GLY A 245 -5.71 -9.81 -4.45
N ASP A 246 -6.55 -8.78 -4.39
CA ASP A 246 -6.18 -7.46 -3.90
C ASP A 246 -6.01 -7.45 -2.38
N THR A 247 -4.96 -6.77 -1.91
CA THR A 247 -4.63 -6.65 -0.48
C THR A 247 -4.54 -5.19 -0.02
N TYR A 248 -4.74 -4.22 -0.91
CA TYR A 248 -4.44 -2.81 -0.61
C TYR A 248 -5.45 -1.78 -1.16
N ARG A 249 -6.28 -2.17 -2.12
CA ARG A 249 -7.29 -1.29 -2.76
C ARG A 249 -8.71 -1.64 -2.31
N GLY A 250 -9.71 -0.97 -2.87
CA GLY A 250 -11.10 -1.14 -2.48
C GLY A 250 -11.55 -0.08 -1.47
N PHE A 251 -12.52 -0.42 -0.63
CA PHE A 251 -13.15 0.52 0.29
C PHE A 251 -12.53 0.40 1.68
N VAL A 252 -12.01 1.51 2.20
CA VAL A 252 -11.34 1.57 3.48
C VAL A 252 -12.06 2.54 4.39
N ARG A 253 -12.42 2.08 5.59
CA ARG A 253 -13.04 2.91 6.62
C ARG A 253 -12.14 2.99 7.84
N ILE A 254 -11.90 4.20 8.34
CA ILE A 254 -11.21 4.46 9.60
C ILE A 254 -11.99 5.47 10.44
N ALA A 255 -11.69 5.61 11.74
CA ALA A 255 -12.31 6.63 12.60
C ALA A 255 -13.84 6.62 12.56
N ASP A 256 -14.47 5.54 13.05
CA ASP A 256 -15.92 5.29 13.01
C ASP A 256 -16.73 6.04 14.09
N PHE A 257 -16.37 7.29 14.37
CA PHE A 257 -16.94 8.14 15.42
C PHE A 257 -17.26 9.55 14.89
N ASN A 258 -17.96 10.37 15.68
CA ASN A 258 -18.18 11.77 15.33
C ASN A 258 -16.86 12.56 15.40
N VAL A 259 -16.41 13.11 14.28
CA VAL A 259 -15.12 13.80 14.21
C VAL A 259 -15.33 15.30 14.30
N GLY A 260 -14.93 15.87 15.43
CA GLY A 260 -14.97 17.30 15.70
C GLY A 260 -13.62 18.01 15.51
N PRO A 261 -13.55 19.34 15.73
CA PRO A 261 -12.35 20.14 15.49
C PRO A 261 -11.15 19.74 16.36
N GLY A 262 -11.42 19.12 17.52
CA GLY A 262 -10.39 18.59 18.42
C GLY A 262 -9.79 17.25 17.98
N ASP A 263 -10.42 16.57 17.02
CA ASP A 263 -10.11 15.17 16.67
C ASP A 263 -9.20 15.06 15.44
N THR A 264 -8.63 16.16 14.95
CA THR A 264 -7.79 16.21 13.73
C THR A 264 -6.45 15.45 13.83
N VAL A 265 -6.18 14.80 14.95
CA VAL A 265 -4.96 13.98 15.16
C VAL A 265 -4.89 12.77 14.20
N PHE A 266 -6.02 12.32 13.65
CA PHE A 266 -6.08 11.21 12.68
C PHE A 266 -5.75 11.61 11.23
N LEU A 267 -5.62 12.91 10.91
CA LEU A 267 -5.34 13.35 9.53
C LEU A 267 -4.09 12.69 8.90
N PRO A 268 -2.98 12.48 9.64
CA PRO A 268 -1.84 11.75 9.10
C PRO A 268 -2.14 10.25 8.84
N ASP A 269 -3.04 9.63 9.61
CA ASP A 269 -3.48 8.24 9.37
C ASP A 269 -4.30 8.16 8.07
N LEU A 270 -5.17 9.15 7.77
CA LEU A 270 -5.90 9.21 6.49
C LEU A 270 -4.96 9.16 5.29
N VAL A 271 -3.90 9.98 5.29
CA VAL A 271 -2.92 10.01 4.19
C VAL A 271 -2.18 8.67 4.08
N ARG A 272 -1.68 8.12 5.19
CA ARG A 272 -0.95 6.85 5.17
C ARG A 272 -1.79 5.66 4.71
N VAL A 273 -3.06 5.64 5.08
CA VAL A 273 -4.02 4.62 4.64
C VAL A 273 -4.41 4.80 3.19
N ALA A 274 -4.49 6.03 2.69
CA ALA A 274 -4.85 6.34 1.30
C ALA A 274 -3.72 6.06 0.32
N GLU A 275 -2.52 6.50 0.64
CA GLU A 275 -1.35 6.35 -0.23
C GLU A 275 -1.04 4.87 -0.42
N TYR A 276 -0.74 4.50 -1.65
CA TYR A 276 -0.06 3.23 -1.90
C TYR A 276 1.28 3.36 -1.22
N LYS A 277 1.50 2.63 -0.13
CA LYS A 277 2.87 2.26 0.21
C LYS A 277 3.27 1.40 -0.97
N GLY A 278 3.92 2.04 -1.94
CA GLY A 278 4.02 1.53 -3.30
C GLY A 278 4.36 0.06 -3.21
N ASP A 279 3.68 -0.78 -4.02
CA ASP A 279 4.09 -2.16 -4.24
C ASP A 279 5.58 -2.15 -4.07
N LEU A 280 6.05 -2.71 -2.96
CA LEU A 280 7.47 -2.75 -2.74
C LEU A 280 7.82 -3.72 -3.86
N ILE A 281 8.31 -3.19 -4.98
CA ILE A 281 8.74 -3.98 -6.14
C ILE A 281 9.80 -5.01 -5.68
N THR A 282 10.29 -4.80 -4.46
CA THR A 282 11.22 -5.54 -3.64
C THR A 282 10.61 -6.32 -2.47
N ASP A 283 9.28 -6.48 -2.33
CA ASP A 283 8.64 -7.46 -1.44
C ASP A 283 8.23 -8.68 -2.27
N TRP A 284 9.23 -9.50 -2.58
CA TRP A 284 9.05 -10.70 -3.40
C TRP A 284 8.29 -11.80 -2.68
N TYR A 285 8.32 -11.79 -1.34
CA TYR A 285 7.59 -12.75 -0.55
C TYR A 285 6.13 -12.36 -0.32
N LYS A 286 5.73 -11.14 -0.70
CA LYS A 286 4.38 -10.58 -0.48
C LYS A 286 3.98 -10.71 0.99
N ASP A 287 4.94 -10.51 1.89
CA ASP A 287 4.74 -10.59 3.34
C ASP A 287 4.58 -9.20 3.99
N ASP A 288 4.49 -8.16 3.14
CA ASP A 288 4.36 -6.74 3.47
C ASP A 288 5.54 -6.19 4.29
N VAL A 289 6.69 -6.89 4.29
CA VAL A 289 7.91 -6.50 4.99
C VAL A 289 9.11 -6.64 4.06
N ILE A 290 9.64 -5.53 3.49
CA ILE A 290 10.97 -5.61 2.86
C ILE A 290 11.99 -5.98 3.92
N ASN A 291 12.53 -7.18 3.80
CA ASN A 291 13.58 -7.67 4.67
C ASN A 291 14.66 -8.40 3.86
N PHE A 292 15.62 -9.01 4.57
CA PHE A 292 16.71 -9.72 3.93
C PHE A 292 16.25 -10.90 3.06
N ARG A 293 15.05 -11.45 3.30
CA ARG A 293 14.50 -12.53 2.48
C ARG A 293 14.20 -12.03 1.08
N ASP A 294 13.53 -10.90 0.93
CA ASP A 294 13.21 -10.34 -0.37
C ASP A 294 14.47 -9.95 -1.13
N TYR A 295 15.45 -9.40 -0.42
CA TYR A 295 16.80 -9.17 -0.94
C TYR A 295 17.46 -10.45 -1.46
N GLY A 296 17.27 -11.58 -0.77
CA GLY A 296 17.85 -12.87 -1.18
C GLY A 296 17.29 -13.38 -2.51
N VAL A 297 16.01 -13.15 -2.80
CA VAL A 297 15.38 -13.55 -4.09
C VAL A 297 15.88 -12.66 -5.23
N LEU A 298 15.95 -11.36 -4.97
CA LEU A 298 16.43 -10.36 -5.92
C LEU A 298 17.91 -10.54 -6.28
N ALA A 299 18.75 -10.77 -5.27
CA ALA A 299 20.16 -11.06 -5.48
C ALA A 299 20.36 -12.35 -6.28
N ASN A 300 19.52 -13.37 -6.06
CA ASN A 300 19.62 -14.63 -6.79
C ASN A 300 19.21 -14.48 -8.26
N GLN A 301 18.13 -13.76 -8.57
CA GLN A 301 17.74 -13.46 -9.95
C GLN A 301 18.81 -12.65 -10.70
N TYR A 302 19.37 -11.61 -10.07
CA TYR A 302 20.44 -10.82 -10.67
C TYR A 302 21.70 -11.65 -10.93
N LEU A 303 22.11 -12.49 -9.99
CA LEU A 303 23.23 -13.40 -10.18
C LEU A 303 22.98 -14.41 -11.31
N ASP A 304 21.75 -14.92 -11.45
CA ASP A 304 21.39 -15.81 -12.54
C ASP A 304 21.45 -15.10 -13.91
N GLU A 305 20.99 -13.85 -14.00
CA GLU A 305 21.03 -13.05 -15.25
C GLU A 305 22.45 -12.62 -15.63
N LEU A 306 23.29 -12.26 -14.67
CA LEU A 306 24.65 -11.76 -14.91
C LEU A 306 25.67 -12.89 -15.10
N LEU A 307 25.57 -13.98 -14.31
CA LEU A 307 26.52 -15.09 -14.37
C LEU A 307 26.15 -16.13 -15.44
N TRP A 308 24.87 -16.22 -15.82
CA TRP A 308 24.37 -17.18 -16.80
C TRP A 308 23.42 -16.53 -17.81
N PRO A 309 23.88 -15.51 -18.57
CA PRO A 309 23.03 -14.89 -19.58
C PRO A 309 22.57 -15.96 -20.59
N SER A 310 21.25 -16.10 -20.75
CA SER A 310 20.66 -16.98 -21.76
C SER A 310 21.05 -16.49 -23.16
N GLU A 311 21.62 -17.39 -23.96
CA GLU A 311 22.04 -17.15 -25.37
C GLU A 311 20.94 -16.57 -26.27
#